data_AF-A0A960FZ78-F1
#
_entry.id   AF-A0A960FZ78-F1
#
_cell.length_a   1.000
_cell.length_b   1.000
_cell.length_c   1.000
_cell.angle_alpha   90.00
_cell.angle_beta   90.00
_cell.angle_gamma   90.00
#
_symmetry.space_group_name_H-M   'P 1'
#
loop_
_entity.id
_entity.type
_entity.pdbx_description
1 polymer ?
#
loop_
_entity_poly.entity_id
_entity_poly.type
_entity_poly.pdbx_seq_one_letter_code
_entity_poly.pdbx_strand_id
1 'polypeptide(L)'
;VVCFPSRWRLADKLGRDVTSIHDPVPRYRETLGAATVSAMSAIGRMRPRWRVNWTLLDDPALFQPTAPTGRTHRPGLESFLRVERQCLVPIADVIVFSIRTSVLPVAELDESKASALLASVAGSPDDLAAYRGWNV
;
A
#
# COMPACT_ATOMS: atom_id res chain seq x y z
N VAL A 1 6.16 -13.76 -8.44
CA VAL A 1 7.34 -12.88 -8.20
C VAL A 1 6.85 -11.54 -7.67
N VAL A 2 7.63 -10.88 -6.79
CA VAL A 2 7.36 -9.50 -6.32
C VAL A 2 8.64 -8.70 -6.53
N CYS A 3 8.66 -7.86 -7.58
CA CYS A 3 9.87 -7.14 -7.97
C CYS A 3 10.03 -5.79 -7.28
N PHE A 4 8.92 -5.15 -6.89
CA PHE A 4 8.93 -3.81 -6.31
C PHE A 4 8.16 -3.81 -4.99
N PRO A 5 8.62 -4.53 -3.95
CA PRO A 5 7.96 -4.49 -2.65
C PRO A 5 8.03 -3.09 -2.03
N SER A 6 7.02 -2.76 -1.21
CA SER A 6 6.96 -1.53 -0.43
C SER A 6 7.03 -1.86 1.06
N ARG A 7 8.24 -2.16 1.52
CA ARG A 7 8.61 -2.45 2.92
C ARG A 7 8.01 -3.77 3.47
N TRP A 8 7.87 -4.77 2.60
CA TRP A 8 7.46 -6.13 2.97
C TRP A 8 8.10 -7.17 2.04
N ARG A 9 8.21 -8.43 2.48
CA ARG A 9 8.82 -9.51 1.68
C ARG A 9 7.80 -10.58 1.33
N LEU A 10 7.84 -11.08 0.10
CA LEU A 10 6.97 -12.18 -0.34
C LEU A 10 7.14 -13.42 0.54
N ALA A 11 8.39 -13.76 0.89
CA ALA A 11 8.72 -14.92 1.72
C ALA A 11 7.97 -14.91 3.07
N ASP A 12 7.77 -13.74 3.67
CA ASP A 12 7.09 -13.59 4.97
C ASP A 12 5.58 -13.81 4.85
N LYS A 13 5.02 -13.73 3.63
CA LYS A 13 3.58 -13.76 3.34
C LYS A 13 3.11 -15.05 2.68
N LEU A 14 4.02 -15.82 2.07
CA LEU A 14 3.69 -17.08 1.40
C LEU A 14 3.01 -18.07 2.37
N GLY A 15 1.96 -18.73 1.89
CA GLY A 15 1.20 -19.73 2.65
C GLY A 15 0.25 -19.18 3.72
N ARG A 16 0.17 -17.85 3.89
CA ARG A 16 -0.72 -17.21 4.85
C ARG A 16 -2.02 -16.71 4.20
N ASP A 17 -3.10 -16.67 4.97
CA ASP A 17 -4.37 -16.11 4.52
C ASP A 17 -4.34 -14.57 4.41
N VAL A 18 -5.35 -14.01 3.72
CA VAL A 18 -5.44 -12.57 3.45
C VAL A 18 -5.53 -11.73 4.72
N THR A 19 -6.12 -12.24 5.79
CA THR A 19 -6.21 -11.51 7.05
C THR A 19 -4.84 -11.46 7.71
N SER A 20 -4.20 -12.61 7.89
CA SER A 20 -2.89 -12.77 8.51
C SER A 20 -1.79 -11.94 7.82
N ILE A 21 -1.80 -11.84 6.49
CA ILE A 21 -0.80 -11.03 5.79
C ILE A 21 -0.95 -9.52 6.05
N HIS A 22 -2.17 -9.07 6.39
CA HIS A 22 -2.52 -7.66 6.64
C HIS A 22 -2.55 -7.29 8.14
N ASP A 23 -2.26 -8.22 9.06
CA ASP A 23 -2.19 -7.95 10.51
C ASP A 23 -1.37 -6.72 10.91
N PRO A 24 -0.25 -6.37 10.24
CA PRO A 24 0.50 -5.16 10.56
C PRO A 24 -0.24 -3.84 10.24
N VAL A 25 -1.31 -3.89 9.43
CA VAL A 25 -2.10 -2.71 9.06
C VAL A 25 -3.01 -2.33 10.24
N PRO A 26 -2.90 -1.13 10.81
CA PRO A 26 -3.67 -0.73 11.97
C PRO A 26 -5.18 -0.83 11.74
N ARG A 27 -5.88 -1.40 12.72
CA ARG A 27 -7.34 -1.58 12.73
C ARG A 27 -7.90 -2.44 11.58
N TYR A 28 -7.05 -3.11 10.79
CA TYR A 28 -7.49 -3.82 9.61
C TYR A 28 -8.45 -4.96 9.94
N ARG A 29 -8.13 -5.76 10.96
CA ARG A 29 -8.95 -6.92 11.33
C ARG A 29 -10.34 -6.49 11.79
N GLU A 30 -10.42 -5.43 12.57
CA GLU A 30 -11.63 -4.89 13.18
C GLU A 30 -12.53 -4.16 12.16
N THR A 31 -11.93 -3.54 11.14
CA THR A 31 -12.67 -2.63 10.24
C THR A 31 -12.85 -3.16 8.82
N LEU A 32 -11.89 -3.92 8.29
CA LEU A 32 -11.81 -4.28 6.87
C LEU A 32 -11.64 -5.78 6.61
N GLY A 33 -11.20 -6.56 7.60
CA GLY A 33 -10.84 -7.97 7.43
C GLY A 33 -11.98 -8.81 6.87
N ALA A 34 -13.14 -8.80 7.54
CA ALA A 34 -14.31 -9.57 7.12
C ALA A 34 -14.83 -9.16 5.73
N ALA A 35 -14.89 -7.86 5.46
CA ALA A 35 -15.29 -7.33 4.16
C ALA A 35 -14.31 -7.73 3.05
N THR A 36 -12.99 -7.74 3.34
CA THR A 36 -11.96 -8.17 2.39
C THR A 36 -12.10 -9.65 2.07
N VAL A 37 -12.26 -10.51 3.07
CA VAL A 37 -12.46 -11.96 2.87
C VAL A 37 -13.70 -12.22 2.03
N SER A 38 -14.82 -11.55 2.35
CA SER A 38 -16.06 -11.65 1.57
C SER A 38 -15.86 -11.21 0.11
N ALA A 39 -15.16 -10.09 -0.12
CA ALA A 39 -14.85 -9.61 -1.46
C ALA A 39 -13.95 -10.58 -2.25
N MET A 40 -12.95 -11.19 -1.61
CA MET A 40 -12.08 -12.20 -2.22
C MET A 40 -12.89 -13.45 -2.63
N SER A 41 -13.76 -13.95 -1.76
CA SER A 41 -14.65 -15.07 -2.07
C SER A 41 -15.62 -14.77 -3.23
N ALA A 42 -16.02 -13.50 -3.38
CA ALA A 42 -16.90 -13.08 -4.47
C ALA A 42 -16.18 -12.91 -5.82
N ILE A 43 -14.85 -12.70 -5.86
CA ILE A 43 -14.09 -12.51 -7.10
C ILE A 43 -14.10 -13.75 -7.99
N GLY A 44 -14.18 -14.96 -7.39
CA GLY A 44 -14.32 -16.22 -8.13
C GLY A 44 -15.53 -16.27 -9.07
N ARG A 45 -16.48 -15.33 -8.96
CA ARG A 45 -17.68 -15.22 -9.82
C ARG A 45 -17.51 -14.26 -11.02
N MET A 46 -16.30 -14.21 -11.60
CA MET A 46 -15.99 -13.71 -12.95
C MET A 46 -15.77 -12.21 -13.18
N ARG A 47 -15.50 -11.37 -12.17
CA ARG A 47 -15.18 -9.94 -12.44
C ARG A 47 -13.86 -9.49 -11.82
N PRO A 48 -12.89 -9.04 -12.65
CA PRO A 48 -11.70 -8.36 -12.18
C PRO A 48 -12.05 -7.15 -11.31
N ARG A 49 -11.29 -6.94 -10.25
CA ARG A 49 -11.38 -5.76 -9.39
C ARG A 49 -10.05 -5.05 -9.33
N TRP A 50 -10.07 -3.75 -9.08
CA TRP A 50 -8.85 -2.99 -8.87
C TRP A 50 -9.03 -1.93 -7.78
N ARG A 51 -7.91 -1.53 -7.18
CA ARG A 51 -7.83 -0.43 -6.23
C ARG A 51 -6.49 0.29 -6.37
N VAL A 52 -6.37 1.43 -5.71
CA VAL A 52 -5.11 2.13 -5.53
C VAL A 52 -4.68 2.01 -4.08
N ASN A 53 -3.40 1.69 -3.87
CA ASN A 53 -2.72 1.97 -2.62
C ASN A 53 -1.63 3.02 -2.91
N TRP A 54 -1.29 3.84 -1.92
CA TRP A 54 -0.25 4.85 -2.09
C TRP A 54 0.47 5.10 -0.77
N THR A 55 1.68 5.65 -0.85
CA THR A 55 2.44 6.15 0.31
C THR A 55 3.48 7.19 -0.14
N LEU A 56 4.08 7.89 0.82
CA LEU A 56 5.19 8.81 0.62
C LEU A 56 6.45 8.19 1.17
N LEU A 57 7.52 8.23 0.39
CA LEU A 57 8.84 7.69 0.70
C LEU A 57 9.89 8.79 0.61
N ASP A 58 10.98 8.61 1.33
CA ASP A 58 12.20 9.40 1.30
C ASP A 58 13.14 9.03 0.13
N ASP A 59 12.93 7.87 -0.49
CA ASP A 59 13.79 7.33 -1.55
C ASP A 59 12.93 6.80 -2.73
N PRO A 60 13.31 7.09 -4.00
CA PRO A 60 12.54 6.69 -5.18
C PRO A 60 12.74 5.23 -5.62
N ALA A 61 13.65 4.48 -5.00
CA ALA A 61 13.99 3.12 -5.40
C ALA A 61 12.76 2.21 -5.40
N LEU A 62 12.60 1.43 -6.48
CA LEU A 62 11.42 0.57 -6.62
C LEU A 62 11.47 -0.67 -5.70
N PHE A 63 12.66 -1.19 -5.43
CA PHE A 63 12.89 -2.38 -4.60
C PHE A 63 13.21 -1.99 -3.17
N GLN A 64 12.18 -1.93 -2.30
CA GLN A 64 12.34 -1.64 -0.88
C GLN A 64 11.73 -2.79 -0.05
N PRO A 65 12.42 -3.93 0.15
CA PRO A 65 11.83 -5.11 0.80
C PRO A 65 11.70 -5.00 2.32
N THR A 66 12.37 -4.03 2.95
CA THR A 66 12.50 -3.90 4.40
C THR A 66 11.96 -2.55 4.85
N ALA A 67 11.21 -2.53 5.94
CA ALA A 67 10.80 -1.28 6.57
C ALA A 67 11.98 -0.66 7.34
N PRO A 68 12.17 0.67 7.29
CA PRO A 68 13.12 1.34 8.17
C PRO A 68 12.68 1.17 9.64
N THR A 69 13.64 1.13 10.55
CA THR A 69 13.38 1.07 11.99
C THR A 69 12.93 2.44 12.49
N GLY A 70 11.65 2.59 12.84
CA GLY A 70 11.08 3.82 13.41
C GLY A 70 10.42 4.76 12.39
N ARG A 71 9.97 5.93 12.88
CA ARG A 71 9.36 7.00 12.07
C ARG A 71 10.47 7.92 11.53
N THR A 72 11.15 7.48 10.46
CA THR A 72 12.32 8.22 9.93
C THR A 72 11.93 9.27 8.89
N HIS A 73 10.81 9.09 8.19
CA HIS A 73 10.44 9.96 7.07
C HIS A 73 9.46 11.05 7.51
N ARG A 74 9.88 12.31 7.54
CA ARG A 74 8.97 13.47 7.63
C ARG A 74 8.46 13.77 6.21
N PRO A 75 7.17 13.59 5.89
CA PRO A 75 6.71 13.78 4.53
C PRO A 75 6.62 15.26 4.13
N GLY A 76 7.01 15.58 2.89
CA GLY A 76 7.11 16.95 2.37
C GLY A 76 7.16 16.98 0.84
N LEU A 77 7.52 18.13 0.26
CA LEU A 77 7.66 18.28 -1.20
C LEU A 77 8.84 17.50 -1.77
N GLU A 78 9.84 17.23 -0.94
CA GLU A 78 11.00 16.39 -1.21
C GLU A 78 10.68 14.89 -1.22
N SER A 79 9.49 14.49 -0.75
CA SER A 79 9.05 13.09 -0.77
C SER A 79 8.81 12.60 -2.20
N PHE A 80 8.83 11.27 -2.33
CA PHE A 80 8.38 10.56 -3.51
C PHE A 80 7.01 9.94 -3.26
N LEU A 81 6.03 10.30 -4.09
CA LEU A 81 4.73 9.64 -4.12
C LEU A 81 4.87 8.30 -4.83
N ARG A 82 4.67 7.22 -4.07
CA ARG A 82 4.58 5.87 -4.59
C ARG A 82 3.12 5.46 -4.71
N VAL A 83 2.69 5.11 -5.91
CA VAL A 83 1.32 4.66 -6.22
C VAL A 83 1.34 3.23 -6.73
N GLU A 84 0.48 2.40 -6.17
CA GLU A 84 0.29 1.00 -6.53
C GLU A 84 -1.12 0.79 -7.09
N ARG A 85 -1.21 0.56 -8.40
CA ARG A 85 -2.45 0.06 -9.01
C ARG A 85 -2.51 -1.45 -8.81
N GLN A 86 -3.38 -1.86 -7.90
CA GLN A 86 -3.54 -3.23 -7.47
C GLN A 86 -4.74 -3.86 -8.18
N CYS A 87 -4.56 -4.98 -8.86
CA CYS A 87 -5.63 -5.69 -9.58
C CYS A 87 -5.77 -7.12 -9.08
N LEU A 88 -7.01 -7.57 -8.94
CA LEU A 88 -7.40 -8.93 -8.62
C LEU A 88 -8.12 -9.49 -9.83
N VAL A 89 -7.49 -10.45 -10.52
CA VAL A 89 -8.00 -11.03 -11.77
C VAL A 89 -8.25 -12.52 -11.54
N PRO A 90 -9.50 -13.00 -11.60
CA PRO A 90 -9.77 -14.43 -11.51
C PRO A 90 -9.28 -15.12 -12.79
N ILE A 91 -8.49 -16.19 -12.63
CA ILE A 91 -8.01 -17.06 -13.71
C ILE A 91 -8.22 -18.50 -13.25
N ALA A 92 -9.18 -19.20 -13.87
CA ALA A 92 -9.63 -20.51 -13.43
C ALA A 92 -10.00 -20.53 -11.93
N ASP A 93 -9.28 -21.31 -11.12
CA ASP A 93 -9.47 -21.50 -9.69
C ASP A 93 -8.60 -20.58 -8.81
N VAL A 94 -7.76 -19.73 -9.43
CA VAL A 94 -6.85 -18.82 -8.72
C VAL A 94 -7.22 -17.35 -8.95
N ILE A 95 -6.76 -16.49 -8.04
CA ILE A 95 -6.81 -15.04 -8.20
C ILE A 95 -5.39 -14.53 -8.42
N VAL A 96 -5.14 -13.94 -9.58
CA VAL A 96 -3.89 -13.23 -9.85
C VAL A 96 -3.97 -11.84 -9.24
N PHE A 97 -3.10 -11.58 -8.28
CA PHE A 97 -2.90 -10.25 -7.72
C PHE A 97 -1.70 -9.57 -8.40
N SER A 98 -1.96 -8.51 -9.16
CA SER A 98 -0.90 -7.72 -9.80
C SER A 98 -0.79 -6.33 -9.17
N ILE A 99 0.44 -5.83 -9.10
CA ILE A 99 0.77 -4.53 -8.51
C ILE A 99 1.61 -3.77 -9.54
N ARG A 100 1.02 -2.76 -10.18
CA ARG A 100 1.78 -1.81 -11.02
C ARG A 100 2.18 -0.62 -10.16
N THR A 101 3.48 -0.47 -9.95
CA THR A 101 4.07 0.63 -9.17
C THR A 101 4.46 1.79 -10.08
N SER A 102 4.08 3.00 -9.68
CA SER A 102 4.61 4.26 -10.19
C SER A 102 5.23 5.05 -9.04
N VAL A 103 6.34 5.74 -9.29
CA VAL A 103 6.99 6.64 -8.34
C VAL A 103 7.21 7.97 -9.02
N LEU A 104 6.86 9.07 -8.36
CA LEU A 104 7.10 10.44 -8.84
C LEU A 104 7.45 11.36 -7.66
N PRO A 105 8.32 12.36 -7.86
CA PRO A 105 8.54 13.39 -6.85
C PRO A 105 7.25 14.15 -6.56
N VAL A 106 6.97 14.45 -5.28
CA VAL A 106 5.83 15.28 -4.89
C VAL A 106 5.96 16.69 -5.48
N ALA A 107 7.18 17.22 -5.58
CA ALA A 107 7.47 18.49 -6.22
C ALA A 107 7.07 18.59 -7.71
N GLU A 108 6.85 17.48 -8.40
CA GLU A 108 6.38 17.47 -9.80
C GLU A 108 4.84 17.49 -9.91
N LEU A 109 4.12 17.39 -8.79
CA LEU A 109 2.66 17.53 -8.78
C LEU A 109 2.25 18.99 -8.93
N ASP A 110 1.09 19.20 -9.56
CA ASP A 110 0.41 20.50 -9.51
C ASP A 110 0.21 20.92 -8.04
N GLU A 111 0.38 22.22 -7.76
CA GLU A 111 0.35 22.77 -6.39
C GLU A 111 -0.88 22.33 -5.58
N SER A 112 -2.06 22.34 -6.20
CA SER A 112 -3.30 21.90 -5.57
C SER A 112 -3.29 20.42 -5.16
N LYS A 113 -2.68 19.56 -5.98
CA LYS A 113 -2.54 18.12 -5.70
C LYS A 113 -1.50 17.87 -4.62
N ALA A 114 -0.36 18.57 -4.68
CA ALA A 114 0.68 18.48 -3.66
C ALA A 114 0.13 18.90 -2.29
N SER A 115 -0.60 20.02 -2.24
CA SER A 115 -1.23 20.54 -1.03
C SER A 115 -2.27 19.55 -0.47
N ALA A 116 -3.18 19.03 -1.31
CA ALA A 116 -4.18 18.04 -0.88
C ALA A 116 -3.55 16.74 -0.36
N LEU A 117 -2.48 16.28 -1.01
CA LEU A 117 -1.72 15.09 -0.60
C LEU A 117 -1.08 15.29 0.78
N LEU A 118 -0.36 16.40 0.97
CA LEU A 118 0.29 16.71 2.24
C LEU A 118 -0.72 16.95 3.37
N ALA A 119 -1.87 17.56 3.09
CA ALA A 119 -2.97 17.69 4.04
C ALA A 119 -3.54 16.31 4.46
N SER A 120 -3.69 15.36 3.52
CA SER A 120 -4.11 13.99 3.84
C SER A 120 -3.10 13.26 4.73
N VAL A 121 -1.81 13.55 4.56
CA VAL A 121 -0.74 12.97 5.36
C VAL A 121 -0.74 13.56 6.77
N ALA A 122 -0.87 14.87 6.91
CA ALA A 122 -0.98 15.55 8.21
C ALA A 122 -2.22 15.14 9.01
N GLY A 123 -3.34 14.83 8.32
CA GLY A 123 -4.56 14.33 8.95
C GLY A 123 -4.60 12.82 9.19
N SER A 124 -3.52 12.09 8.91
CA SER A 124 -3.48 10.64 9.09
C SER A 124 -3.43 10.27 10.58
N PRO A 125 -4.22 9.28 11.04
CA PRO A 125 -4.12 8.77 12.41
C PRO A 125 -2.70 8.29 12.73
N ASP A 126 -2.25 8.48 13.97
CA ASP A 126 -0.88 8.17 14.42
C ASP A 126 -0.46 6.73 14.14
N ASP A 127 -1.37 5.78 14.35
CA ASP A 127 -1.13 4.35 14.09
C ASP A 127 -0.83 4.09 12.61
N LEU A 128 -1.61 4.69 11.72
CA LEU A 128 -1.46 4.59 10.27
C LEU A 128 -0.21 5.33 9.77
N ALA A 129 0.08 6.51 10.33
CA ALA A 129 1.30 7.24 10.03
C ALA A 129 2.54 6.42 10.43
N ALA A 130 2.54 5.83 11.63
CA ALA A 130 3.61 4.95 12.09
C ALA A 130 3.77 3.71 11.21
N TYR A 131 2.67 3.05 10.83
CA TYR A 131 2.68 1.92 9.89
C TYR A 131 3.30 2.29 8.53
N ARG A 132 3.04 3.51 8.04
CA ARG A 132 3.62 4.03 6.79
C ARG A 132 5.06 4.52 6.96
N GLY A 133 5.58 4.59 8.19
CA GLY A 133 6.91 5.10 8.52
C GLY A 133 7.01 6.62 8.49
N TRP A 134 5.88 7.32 8.58
CA TRP A 134 5.80 8.77 8.57
C TRP A 134 5.99 9.36 9.96
N ASN A 135 6.77 10.43 10.06
CA ASN A 135 6.94 11.29 11.22
C ASN A 135 6.16 12.59 11.01
N VAL A 136 4.84 12.49 11.21
CA VAL A 136 3.87 13.60 11.19
C VAL A 136 3.52 14.06 12.59
#